data_AF-A0A4R1K9Q0-F1
#
_entry.id   AF-A0A4R1K9Q0-F1
#
_cell.length_a   1.000
_cell.length_b   1.000
_cell.length_c   1.000
_cell.angle_alpha   90.00
_cell.angle_beta   90.00
_cell.angle_gamma   90.00
#
_symmetry.space_group_name_H-M   'P 1'
#
loop_
_entity.id
_entity.type
_entity.pdbx_description
1 polymer ?
#
loop_
_entity_poly.entity_id
_entity_poly.type
_entity_poly.pdbx_seq_one_letter_code
_entity_poly.pdbx_strand_id
1 'polypeptide(L)'
;MSIAVEIKNLDVIFGNHIGKSANLLDNGLSRQEIIDKTGDVVAVSNASLTVNKGEICVLMGLSGSGKSSLLRAVNGLNPITRGAVEIEYDGDMVDLSSCNRSTLRHIRTNKVSMVFQKFALMPWLTVLENVAFGLEIQGMNKHDREQKAHEQLKMVGLDDWAQQYPHELSGGMQQRVGLARAFAMDSDILLMDEPFSALDPLIRAQLQDELIELQHQLNKTIIFVSHDLDEALKLGSKIAIMESGKIIQYGEPETIVLKPEDQYVEDFVAHTNPLNVLRGQSLMTRLSELKTADQKVILKEYEDTYLKLAFDGSIAQVTRQEKPLKITRWQSSRDDFTAIEPDSIVVTDLAITMRDALELRYRSRQPVILSDGGQMMGILRDQDFYHALLGKHFGHCA
;
A
#
# COMPACT_ATOMS: atom_id res chain seq x y z
N MET A 1 -4.65 -5.23 -16.39
CA MET A 1 -4.17 -5.84 -15.14
C MET A 1 -5.03 -7.06 -14.87
N SER A 2 -4.45 -8.20 -14.49
CA SER A 2 -5.21 -9.41 -14.11
C SER A 2 -5.44 -9.43 -12.60
N ILE A 3 -6.62 -9.88 -12.18
CA ILE A 3 -6.99 -9.99 -10.75
C ILE A 3 -6.23 -11.17 -10.12
N ALA A 4 -5.75 -11.01 -8.90
CA ALA A 4 -5.12 -12.06 -8.10
C ALA A 4 -6.06 -12.55 -6.98
N VAL A 5 -6.74 -11.61 -6.32
CA VAL A 5 -7.72 -11.88 -5.26
C VAL A 5 -8.94 -10.98 -5.47
N GLU A 6 -10.13 -11.56 -5.40
CA GLU A 6 -11.40 -10.83 -5.44
C GLU A 6 -12.25 -11.19 -4.23
N ILE A 7 -12.71 -10.17 -3.49
CA ILE A 7 -13.60 -10.33 -2.35
C ILE A 7 -14.93 -9.66 -2.70
N LYS A 8 -16.03 -10.43 -2.62
CA LYS A 8 -17.37 -9.98 -3.02
C LYS A 8 -18.34 -10.11 -1.87
N ASN A 9 -18.83 -8.97 -1.36
CA ASN A 9 -19.89 -8.89 -0.33
C ASN A 9 -19.67 -9.85 0.85
N LEU A 10 -18.42 -9.94 1.31
CA LEU A 10 -18.00 -10.94 2.27
C LEU A 10 -18.48 -10.61 3.68
N ASP A 11 -19.18 -11.56 4.30
CA ASP A 11 -19.47 -11.58 5.74
C ASP A 11 -18.72 -12.72 6.43
N VAL A 12 -18.17 -12.43 7.60
CA VAL A 12 -17.56 -13.42 8.50
C VAL A 12 -18.15 -13.24 9.89
N ILE A 13 -18.98 -14.21 10.31
CA ILE A 13 -19.64 -14.22 11.62
C ILE A 13 -19.18 -15.46 12.40
N PHE A 14 -18.71 -15.25 13.62
CA PHE A 14 -18.34 -16.32 14.54
C PHE A 14 -19.41 -16.52 15.59
N GLY A 15 -19.85 -17.76 15.79
CA GLY A 15 -20.80 -18.10 16.83
C GLY A 15 -21.71 -19.25 16.44
N ASN A 16 -22.81 -19.39 17.17
CA ASN A 16 -23.73 -20.52 17.04
C ASN A 16 -25.04 -20.14 16.33
N HIS A 17 -25.37 -18.86 16.25
CA HIS A 17 -26.64 -18.37 15.71
C HIS A 17 -26.48 -17.62 14.39
N ILE A 18 -25.54 -18.07 13.56
CA ILE A 18 -25.06 -17.36 12.36
C ILE A 18 -26.20 -16.86 11.47
N GLY A 19 -27.19 -17.72 11.15
CA GLY A 19 -28.33 -17.32 10.30
C GLY A 19 -29.19 -16.20 10.91
N LYS A 20 -29.39 -16.20 12.23
CA LYS A 20 -30.10 -15.12 12.93
C LYS A 20 -29.28 -13.84 12.92
N SER A 21 -27.98 -13.94 13.22
CA SER A 21 -27.04 -12.82 13.25
C SER A 21 -26.91 -12.15 11.89
N ALA A 22 -26.89 -12.95 10.82
CA ALA A 22 -26.82 -12.45 9.46
C ALA A 22 -28.11 -11.71 9.05
N ASN A 23 -29.30 -12.21 9.45
CA ASN A 23 -30.56 -11.48 9.26
C ASN A 23 -30.59 -10.17 10.06
N LEU A 24 -30.04 -10.14 11.27
CA LEU A 24 -29.95 -8.90 12.06
C LEU A 24 -29.01 -7.88 11.40
N LEU A 25 -27.92 -8.35 10.78
CA LEU A 25 -27.01 -7.51 10.01
C LEU A 25 -27.73 -6.87 8.81
N ASP A 26 -28.57 -7.62 8.09
CA ASP A 26 -29.38 -7.11 6.97
C ASP A 26 -30.40 -6.04 7.42
N ASN A 27 -30.88 -6.13 8.66
CA ASN A 27 -31.75 -5.13 9.27
C ASN A 27 -31.00 -3.88 9.77
N GLY A 28 -29.69 -3.78 9.50
CA GLY A 28 -28.88 -2.62 9.83
C GLY A 28 -28.43 -2.52 11.29
N LEU A 29 -28.55 -3.59 12.07
CA LEU A 29 -28.08 -3.58 13.46
C LEU A 29 -26.56 -3.49 13.52
N SER A 30 -26.07 -2.80 14.54
CA SER A 30 -24.65 -2.70 14.84
C SER A 30 -24.09 -4.03 15.36
N ARG A 31 -22.76 -4.17 15.26
CA ARG A 31 -22.02 -5.33 15.78
C ARG A 31 -22.30 -5.56 17.27
N GLN A 32 -22.36 -4.50 18.08
CA GLN A 32 -22.60 -4.61 19.51
C GLN A 32 -24.03 -5.13 19.79
N GLU A 33 -25.03 -4.62 19.10
CA GLU A 33 -26.42 -5.10 19.26
C GLU A 33 -26.59 -6.56 18.85
N ILE A 34 -25.87 -7.02 17.82
CA ILE A 34 -25.88 -8.43 17.40
C ILE A 34 -25.24 -9.29 18.48
N ILE A 35 -24.09 -8.89 19.02
CA ILE A 35 -23.41 -9.58 20.14
C ILE A 35 -24.38 -9.68 21.33
N ASP A 36 -25.02 -8.59 21.73
CA ASP A 36 -25.92 -8.56 22.88
C ASP A 36 -27.16 -9.46 22.68
N LYS A 37 -27.65 -9.59 21.44
CA LYS A 37 -28.86 -10.38 21.11
C LYS A 37 -28.61 -11.85 20.81
N THR A 38 -27.38 -12.22 20.44
CA THR A 38 -27.09 -13.57 19.89
C THR A 38 -25.86 -14.23 20.51
N GLY A 39 -24.95 -13.44 21.09
CA GLY A 39 -23.61 -13.87 21.51
C GLY A 39 -22.64 -14.07 20.34
N ASP A 40 -23.07 -13.88 19.09
CA ASP A 40 -22.23 -14.05 17.91
C ASP A 40 -21.44 -12.77 17.61
N VAL A 41 -20.22 -12.93 17.09
CA VAL A 41 -19.32 -11.83 16.74
C VAL A 41 -19.27 -11.68 15.23
N VAL A 42 -19.75 -10.54 14.73
CA VAL A 42 -19.54 -10.13 13.33
C VAL A 42 -18.12 -9.59 13.19
N ALA A 43 -17.25 -10.34 12.51
CA ALA A 43 -15.85 -9.99 12.35
C ALA A 43 -15.58 -9.19 11.07
N VAL A 44 -16.31 -9.50 9.99
CA VAL A 44 -16.30 -8.78 8.72
C VAL A 44 -17.74 -8.65 8.24
N SER A 45 -18.11 -7.49 7.71
CA SER A 45 -19.44 -7.19 7.19
C SER A 45 -19.35 -6.51 5.82
N ASN A 46 -20.00 -7.12 4.82
CA ASN A 46 -20.16 -6.65 3.45
C ASN A 46 -18.85 -6.12 2.81
N ALA A 47 -17.73 -6.80 3.08
CA ALA A 47 -16.44 -6.38 2.55
C ALA A 47 -16.34 -6.72 1.06
N SER A 48 -15.97 -5.74 0.24
CA SER A 48 -15.65 -5.95 -1.17
C SER A 48 -14.36 -5.22 -1.52
N LEU A 49 -13.41 -5.94 -2.12
CA LEU A 49 -12.15 -5.38 -2.62
C LEU A 49 -11.59 -6.27 -3.72
N THR A 50 -10.72 -5.69 -4.54
CA THR A 50 -10.00 -6.39 -5.59
C THR A 50 -8.51 -6.15 -5.39
N VAL A 51 -7.68 -7.17 -5.55
CA VAL A 51 -6.22 -7.03 -5.55
C VAL A 51 -5.70 -7.59 -6.86
N ASN A 52 -5.04 -6.76 -7.65
CA ASN A 52 -4.45 -7.18 -8.91
C ASN A 52 -3.09 -7.85 -8.70
N LYS A 53 -2.67 -8.65 -9.69
CA LYS A 53 -1.34 -9.27 -9.68
C LYS A 53 -0.25 -8.19 -9.57
N GLY A 54 0.67 -8.39 -8.64
CA GLY A 54 1.76 -7.47 -8.39
C GLY A 54 1.37 -6.25 -7.54
N GLU A 55 0.14 -6.15 -7.02
CA GLU A 55 -0.22 -5.06 -6.11
C GLU A 55 0.14 -5.40 -4.66
N ILE A 56 0.45 -4.35 -3.90
CA ILE A 56 0.52 -4.40 -2.43
C ILE A 56 -0.74 -3.71 -1.90
N CYS A 57 -1.69 -4.52 -1.42
CA CYS A 57 -2.90 -4.04 -0.78
C CYS A 57 -2.73 -4.02 0.74
N VAL A 58 -2.77 -2.85 1.35
CA VAL A 58 -2.64 -2.70 2.80
C VAL A 58 -4.02 -2.58 3.46
N LEU A 59 -4.34 -3.49 4.37
CA LEU A 59 -5.50 -3.44 5.25
C LEU A 59 -5.13 -2.67 6.52
N MET A 60 -5.84 -1.57 6.77
CA MET A 60 -5.60 -0.64 7.86
C MET A 60 -6.80 -0.51 8.79
N GLY A 61 -6.57 0.00 10.00
CA GLY A 61 -7.61 0.29 10.99
C GLY A 61 -7.22 -0.11 12.40
N LEU A 62 -8.06 0.25 13.38
CA LEU A 62 -7.80 -0.05 14.80
C LEU A 62 -7.82 -1.54 15.13
N SER A 63 -7.27 -1.90 16.30
CA SER A 63 -7.40 -3.26 16.83
C SER A 63 -8.87 -3.68 16.90
N GLY A 64 -9.18 -4.91 16.48
CA GLY A 64 -10.56 -5.43 16.47
C GLY A 64 -11.43 -4.99 15.27
N SER A 65 -10.90 -4.22 14.31
CA SER A 65 -11.64 -3.77 13.12
C SER A 65 -11.91 -4.85 12.06
N GLY A 66 -11.38 -6.06 12.21
CA GLY A 66 -11.66 -7.20 11.32
C GLY A 66 -10.57 -7.54 10.31
N LYS A 67 -9.46 -6.78 10.25
CA LYS A 67 -8.35 -6.96 9.28
C LYS A 67 -7.80 -8.39 9.24
N SER A 68 -7.35 -8.92 10.38
CA SER A 68 -6.82 -10.29 10.46
C SER A 68 -7.88 -11.34 10.15
N SER A 69 -9.15 -11.05 10.44
CA SER A 69 -10.26 -11.95 10.12
C SER A 69 -10.53 -12.01 8.61
N LEU A 70 -10.44 -10.86 7.93
CA LEU A 70 -10.52 -10.74 6.47
C LEU A 70 -9.33 -11.45 5.81
N LEU A 71 -8.11 -11.18 6.27
CA LEU A 71 -6.89 -11.82 5.75
C LEU A 71 -6.95 -13.35 5.89
N ARG A 72 -7.44 -13.86 7.03
CA ARG A 72 -7.62 -15.31 7.25
C ARG A 72 -8.74 -15.89 6.41
N ALA A 73 -9.77 -15.12 6.05
CA ALA A 73 -10.78 -15.55 5.08
C ALA A 73 -10.18 -15.68 3.68
N VAL A 74 -9.25 -14.79 3.29
CA VAL A 74 -8.46 -14.94 2.05
C VAL A 74 -7.62 -16.21 2.04
N ASN A 75 -7.05 -16.62 3.18
CA ASN A 75 -6.37 -17.93 3.25
C ASN A 75 -7.35 -19.13 3.39
N GLY A 76 -8.67 -18.89 3.47
CA GLY A 76 -9.72 -19.87 3.77
C GLY A 76 -9.67 -20.44 5.21
N LEU A 77 -8.89 -19.84 6.10
CA LEU A 77 -8.73 -20.28 7.50
C LEU A 77 -9.96 -19.94 8.35
N ASN A 78 -10.61 -18.81 8.03
CA ASN A 78 -11.88 -18.44 8.62
C ASN A 78 -13.03 -18.89 7.69
N PRO A 79 -14.12 -19.45 8.24
CA PRO A 79 -15.29 -19.81 7.44
C PRO A 79 -15.99 -18.56 6.91
N ILE A 80 -16.31 -18.59 5.62
CA ILE A 80 -17.09 -17.54 4.95
C ILE A 80 -18.55 -17.76 5.31
N THR A 81 -19.22 -16.71 5.81
CA THR A 81 -20.65 -16.77 6.16
C THR A 81 -21.54 -16.43 4.96
N ARG A 82 -21.18 -15.38 4.22
CA ARG A 82 -21.83 -14.96 2.97
C ARG A 82 -20.79 -14.32 2.05
N GLY A 83 -21.15 -14.18 0.78
CA GLY A 83 -20.26 -13.64 -0.24
C GLY A 83 -19.28 -14.68 -0.76
N ALA A 84 -18.26 -14.21 -1.46
CA ALA A 84 -17.24 -15.06 -2.08
C ALA A 84 -15.85 -14.46 -1.88
N VAL A 85 -14.86 -15.35 -1.84
CA VAL A 85 -13.45 -15.00 -1.91
C VAL A 85 -12.84 -15.83 -3.02
N GLU A 86 -12.46 -15.18 -4.10
CA GLU A 86 -11.91 -15.82 -5.28
C GLU A 86 -10.41 -15.54 -5.35
N ILE A 87 -9.61 -16.59 -5.59
CA ILE A 87 -8.17 -16.49 -5.79
C ILE A 87 -7.82 -17.02 -7.17
N GLU A 88 -6.91 -16.32 -7.85
CA GLU A 88 -6.37 -16.80 -9.11
C GLU A 88 -5.54 -18.06 -8.92
N TYR A 89 -5.92 -19.11 -9.64
CA TYR A 89 -5.27 -20.40 -9.62
C TYR A 89 -5.28 -21.00 -11.03
N ASP A 90 -4.08 -21.21 -11.60
CA ASP A 90 -3.87 -21.77 -12.93
C ASP A 90 -4.64 -21.06 -14.06
N GLY A 91 -4.79 -19.74 -13.97
CA GLY A 91 -5.47 -18.91 -14.97
C GLY A 91 -6.96 -18.69 -14.74
N ASP A 92 -7.57 -19.36 -13.75
CA ASP A 92 -8.98 -19.22 -13.39
C ASP A 92 -9.15 -18.63 -11.97
N MET A 93 -10.30 -18.01 -11.71
CA MET A 93 -10.67 -17.53 -10.37
C MET A 93 -11.40 -18.65 -9.62
N VAL A 94 -10.82 -19.12 -8.51
CA VAL A 94 -11.39 -20.18 -7.68
C VAL A 94 -11.99 -19.61 -6.40
N ASP A 95 -13.29 -19.78 -6.22
CA ASP A 95 -13.99 -19.40 -5.00
C ASP A 95 -13.68 -20.37 -3.83
N LEU A 96 -13.07 -19.82 -2.78
CA LEU A 96 -12.68 -20.56 -1.58
C LEU A 96 -13.88 -21.01 -0.75
N SER A 97 -15.04 -20.37 -0.89
CA SER A 97 -16.25 -20.73 -0.13
C SER A 97 -16.84 -22.08 -0.57
N SER A 98 -16.64 -22.43 -1.85
CA SER A 98 -17.25 -23.59 -2.50
C SER A 98 -16.22 -24.63 -3.00
N CYS A 99 -14.93 -24.31 -2.98
CA CYS A 99 -13.89 -25.24 -3.45
C CYS A 99 -13.76 -26.50 -2.59
N ASN A 100 -13.32 -27.59 -3.21
CA ASN A 100 -13.08 -28.84 -2.50
C ASN A 100 -11.79 -28.77 -1.65
N ARG A 101 -11.66 -29.67 -0.67
CA ARG A 101 -10.53 -29.69 0.27
C ARG A 101 -9.17 -29.90 -0.41
N SER A 102 -9.10 -30.67 -1.49
CA SER A 102 -7.84 -30.89 -2.23
C SER A 102 -7.38 -29.61 -2.92
N THR A 103 -8.28 -28.90 -3.59
CA THR A 103 -7.99 -27.61 -4.25
C THR A 103 -7.54 -26.58 -3.22
N LEU A 104 -8.26 -26.45 -2.10
CA LEU A 104 -7.86 -25.53 -1.03
C LEU A 104 -6.46 -25.84 -0.47
N ARG A 105 -6.13 -27.13 -0.30
CA ARG A 105 -4.80 -27.55 0.12
C ARG A 105 -3.74 -27.17 -0.92
N HIS A 106 -3.99 -27.42 -2.20
CA HIS A 106 -3.05 -27.06 -3.27
C HIS A 106 -2.80 -25.55 -3.35
N ILE A 107 -3.85 -24.73 -3.23
CA ILE A 107 -3.73 -23.26 -3.17
C ILE A 107 -2.83 -22.84 -2.00
N ARG A 108 -3.07 -23.37 -0.80
CA ARG A 108 -2.27 -23.06 0.40
C ARG A 108 -0.84 -23.56 0.35
N THR A 109 -0.58 -24.64 -0.38
CA THR A 109 0.76 -25.23 -0.45
C THR A 109 1.60 -24.59 -1.54
N ASN A 110 1.00 -24.05 -2.61
CA ASN A 110 1.75 -23.61 -3.80
C ASN A 110 1.51 -22.16 -4.22
N LYS A 111 0.39 -21.53 -3.84
CA LYS A 111 0.02 -20.19 -4.33
C LYS A 111 -0.01 -19.12 -3.25
N VAL A 112 -0.36 -19.49 -2.03
CA VAL A 112 -0.56 -18.55 -0.93
C VAL A 112 0.37 -18.89 0.23
N SER A 113 1.19 -17.94 0.66
CA SER A 113 1.91 -18.03 1.94
C SER A 113 1.37 -17.02 2.93
N MET A 114 1.44 -17.36 4.22
CA MET A 114 0.93 -16.51 5.29
C MET A 114 1.98 -16.26 6.38
N VAL A 115 2.12 -15.00 6.76
CA VAL A 115 2.86 -14.55 7.95
C VAL A 115 1.85 -14.17 9.02
N PHE A 116 1.97 -14.79 10.19
CA PHE A 116 1.06 -14.57 11.31
C PHE A 116 1.62 -13.54 12.30
N GLN A 117 0.73 -12.78 12.94
CA GLN A 117 1.08 -11.82 13.99
C GLN A 117 1.81 -12.48 15.17
N LYS A 118 1.32 -13.66 15.62
CA LYS A 118 2.07 -14.53 16.54
C LYS A 118 2.87 -15.51 15.69
N PHE A 119 4.18 -15.60 15.96
CA PHE A 119 5.21 -16.16 15.09
C PHE A 119 4.92 -17.57 14.52
N ALA A 120 4.00 -18.33 15.16
CA ALA A 120 3.52 -19.64 14.70
C ALA A 120 4.68 -20.57 14.28
N LEU A 121 5.80 -20.46 14.99
CA LEU A 121 6.97 -21.30 14.82
C LEU A 121 6.74 -22.60 15.57
N MET A 122 7.18 -23.71 14.99
CA MET A 122 7.17 -25.01 15.66
C MET A 122 8.31 -25.01 16.69
N PRO A 123 8.01 -25.08 18.00
CA PRO A 123 9.02 -24.93 19.05
C PRO A 123 9.99 -26.12 19.12
N TRP A 124 9.62 -27.26 18.54
CA TRP A 124 10.45 -28.47 18.46
C TRP A 124 11.29 -28.57 17.18
N LEU A 125 11.16 -27.59 16.27
CA LEU A 125 12.01 -27.49 15.08
C LEU A 125 13.03 -26.38 15.29
N THR A 126 14.22 -26.55 14.72
CA THR A 126 15.23 -25.49 14.61
C THR A 126 14.73 -24.35 13.70
N VAL A 127 15.43 -23.22 13.71
CA VAL A 127 15.15 -22.08 12.83
C VAL A 127 15.17 -22.48 11.37
N LEU A 128 16.20 -23.24 10.94
CA LEU A 128 16.32 -23.72 9.56
C LEU A 128 15.15 -24.63 9.18
N GLU A 129 14.78 -25.57 10.05
CA GLU A 129 13.67 -26.48 9.81
C GLU A 129 12.32 -25.76 9.77
N ASN A 130 12.13 -24.72 10.59
CA ASN A 130 10.95 -23.87 10.53
C ASN A 130 10.82 -23.20 9.16
N VAL A 131 11.92 -22.64 8.62
CA VAL A 131 11.93 -21.99 7.30
C VAL A 131 11.73 -23.01 6.18
N ALA A 132 12.37 -24.18 6.26
CA ALA A 132 12.26 -25.25 5.27
C ALA A 132 10.93 -26.02 5.32
N PHE A 133 10.13 -25.87 6.39
CA PHE A 133 8.95 -26.70 6.64
C PHE A 133 7.93 -26.72 5.50
N GLY A 134 7.60 -25.56 4.91
CA GLY A 134 6.63 -25.54 3.83
C GLY A 134 7.14 -26.22 2.54
N LEU A 135 8.44 -26.11 2.26
CA LEU A 135 9.11 -26.79 1.14
C LEU A 135 9.14 -28.31 1.34
N GLU A 136 9.28 -28.77 2.59
CA GLU A 136 9.10 -30.18 2.95
C GLU A 136 7.70 -30.67 2.62
N ILE A 137 6.67 -29.89 2.96
CA ILE A 137 5.27 -30.24 2.64
C ILE A 137 5.01 -30.27 1.13
N GLN A 138 5.73 -29.46 0.34
CA GLN A 138 5.73 -29.53 -1.13
C GLN A 138 6.45 -30.77 -1.70
N GLY A 139 7.16 -31.54 -0.86
CA GLY A 139 7.92 -32.71 -1.29
C GLY A 139 9.32 -32.38 -1.85
N MET A 140 9.83 -31.17 -1.60
CA MET A 140 11.20 -30.81 -1.97
C MET A 140 12.21 -31.66 -1.18
N ASN A 141 13.26 -32.12 -1.85
CA ASN A 141 14.29 -32.92 -1.18
C ASN A 141 15.04 -32.09 -0.13
N LYS A 142 15.65 -32.79 0.83
CA LYS A 142 16.28 -32.16 2.01
C LYS A 142 17.38 -31.17 1.64
N HIS A 143 18.22 -31.50 0.66
CA HIS A 143 19.35 -30.65 0.29
C HIS A 143 18.87 -29.32 -0.29
N ASP A 144 17.97 -29.36 -1.27
CA ASP A 144 17.49 -28.16 -1.95
C ASP A 144 16.66 -27.27 -1.03
N ARG A 145 15.83 -27.86 -0.14
CA ARG A 145 15.02 -27.09 0.79
C ARG A 145 15.87 -26.41 1.87
N GLU A 146 16.92 -27.05 2.37
CA GLU A 146 17.85 -26.45 3.34
C GLU A 146 18.68 -25.34 2.70
N GLN A 147 19.11 -25.51 1.45
CA GLN A 147 19.81 -24.46 0.71
C GLN A 147 18.92 -23.22 0.55
N LYS A 148 17.69 -23.38 0.04
CA LYS A 148 16.72 -22.27 -0.09
C LYS A 148 16.44 -21.62 1.26
N ALA A 149 16.25 -22.40 2.31
CA ALA A 149 16.00 -21.88 3.65
C ALA A 149 17.18 -21.04 4.17
N HIS A 150 18.43 -21.46 3.90
CA HIS A 150 19.61 -20.68 4.25
C HIS A 150 19.70 -19.35 3.49
N GLU A 151 19.37 -19.34 2.21
CA GLU A 151 19.33 -18.09 1.42
C GLU A 151 18.36 -17.07 2.02
N GLN A 152 17.17 -17.53 2.43
CA GLN A 152 16.17 -16.68 3.08
C GLN A 152 16.57 -16.25 4.50
N LEU A 153 17.22 -17.12 5.26
CA LEU A 153 17.77 -16.76 6.58
C LEU A 153 18.85 -15.69 6.48
N LYS A 154 19.68 -15.74 5.43
CA LYS A 154 20.68 -14.72 5.17
C LYS A 154 20.06 -13.37 4.83
N MET A 155 19.01 -13.34 4.01
CA MET A 155 18.26 -12.11 3.70
C MET A 155 17.74 -11.43 4.98
N VAL A 156 17.20 -12.20 5.93
CA VAL A 156 16.71 -11.66 7.20
C VAL A 156 17.78 -11.51 8.29
N GLY A 157 19.05 -11.80 7.98
CA GLY A 157 20.19 -11.69 8.91
C GLY A 157 20.11 -12.64 10.12
N LEU A 158 19.75 -13.90 9.88
CA LEU A 158 19.63 -14.97 10.89
C LEU A 158 20.33 -16.28 10.48
N ASP A 159 21.26 -16.24 9.54
CA ASP A 159 22.02 -17.41 9.09
C ASP A 159 22.83 -18.07 10.23
N ASP A 160 23.46 -17.27 11.09
CA ASP A 160 24.19 -17.76 12.28
C ASP A 160 23.29 -18.47 13.31
N TRP A 161 21.97 -18.24 13.24
CA TRP A 161 20.98 -18.77 14.17
C TRP A 161 20.24 -19.99 13.63
N ALA A 162 20.61 -20.49 12.45
CA ALA A 162 19.91 -21.57 11.74
C ALA A 162 19.70 -22.84 12.59
N GLN A 163 20.65 -23.18 13.46
CA GLN A 163 20.60 -24.39 14.30
C GLN A 163 19.97 -24.18 15.67
N GLN A 164 19.58 -22.95 16.01
CA GLN A 164 18.93 -22.63 17.28
C GLN A 164 17.44 -22.96 17.21
N TYR A 165 16.79 -23.04 18.37
CA TYR A 165 15.36 -23.23 18.51
C TYR A 165 14.63 -21.88 18.74
N PRO A 166 13.33 -21.77 18.40
CA PRO A 166 12.59 -20.52 18.56
C PRO A 166 12.63 -19.91 19.97
N HIS A 167 12.68 -20.73 21.03
CA HIS A 167 12.71 -20.25 22.41
C HIS A 167 14.05 -19.59 22.81
N GLU A 168 15.10 -19.77 22.00
CA GLU A 168 16.42 -19.16 22.18
C GLU A 168 16.51 -17.79 21.48
N LEU A 169 15.46 -17.40 20.74
CA LEU A 169 15.39 -16.17 19.96
C LEU A 169 14.56 -15.09 20.64
N SER A 170 14.93 -13.81 20.41
CA SER A 170 14.06 -12.67 20.74
C SER A 170 12.79 -12.65 19.87
N GLY A 171 11.74 -11.96 20.32
CA GLY A 171 10.48 -11.86 19.55
C GLY A 171 10.68 -11.32 18.14
N GLY A 172 11.51 -10.29 17.96
CA GLY A 172 11.83 -9.75 16.63
C GLY A 172 12.61 -10.72 15.75
N MET A 173 13.47 -11.57 16.33
CA MET A 173 14.14 -12.64 15.59
C MET A 173 13.12 -13.72 15.18
N GLN A 174 12.21 -14.13 16.07
CA GLN A 174 11.16 -15.09 15.73
C GLN A 174 10.24 -14.57 14.59
N GLN A 175 9.96 -13.28 14.56
CA GLN A 175 9.19 -12.65 13.47
C GLN A 175 9.94 -12.73 12.13
N ARG A 176 11.24 -12.45 12.14
CA ARG A 176 12.13 -12.61 10.97
C ARG A 176 12.20 -14.05 10.47
N VAL A 177 12.20 -15.04 11.36
CA VAL A 177 12.08 -16.46 10.95
C VAL A 177 10.73 -16.72 10.26
N GLY A 178 9.64 -16.16 10.78
CA GLY A 178 8.31 -16.26 10.15
C GLY A 178 8.25 -15.65 8.75
N LEU A 179 8.93 -14.52 8.54
CA LEU A 179 9.10 -13.87 7.24
C LEU A 179 9.92 -14.73 6.28
N ALA A 180 11.11 -15.19 6.71
CA ALA A 180 11.96 -16.06 5.91
C ALA A 180 11.23 -17.34 5.47
N ARG A 181 10.41 -17.93 6.36
CA ARG A 181 9.57 -19.09 6.04
C ARG A 181 8.57 -18.78 4.91
N ALA A 182 7.94 -17.62 4.93
CA ALA A 182 7.00 -17.23 3.87
C ALA A 182 7.73 -16.93 2.55
N PHE A 183 8.90 -16.29 2.61
CA PHE A 183 9.71 -16.02 1.42
C PHE A 183 10.30 -17.29 0.80
N ALA A 184 10.67 -18.28 1.61
CA ALA A 184 11.20 -19.56 1.13
C ALA A 184 10.22 -20.31 0.23
N MET A 185 8.92 -20.11 0.45
CA MET A 185 7.88 -20.76 -0.35
C MET A 185 7.73 -20.21 -1.76
N ASP A 186 8.25 -19.02 -2.03
CA ASP A 186 8.18 -18.34 -3.34
C ASP A 186 6.75 -18.30 -3.93
N SER A 187 5.74 -18.18 -3.07
CA SER A 187 4.33 -18.17 -3.47
C SER A 187 3.92 -16.88 -4.19
N ASP A 188 2.94 -16.96 -5.10
CA ASP A 188 2.46 -15.81 -5.88
C ASP A 188 1.74 -14.75 -5.04
N ILE A 189 1.08 -15.18 -3.96
CA ILE A 189 0.33 -14.32 -3.03
C ILE A 189 0.91 -14.46 -1.63
N LEU A 190 1.26 -13.32 -1.04
CA LEU A 190 1.75 -13.21 0.33
C LEU A 190 0.71 -12.51 1.21
N LEU A 191 0.25 -13.19 2.25
CA LEU A 191 -0.70 -12.66 3.24
C LEU A 191 0.07 -12.37 4.52
N MET A 192 0.09 -11.12 4.98
CA MET A 192 0.90 -10.74 6.14
C MET A 192 0.07 -10.05 7.21
N ASP A 193 0.02 -10.63 8.40
CA ASP A 193 -0.74 -10.12 9.55
C ASP A 193 0.20 -9.39 10.53
N GLU A 194 0.36 -8.06 10.38
CA GLU A 194 1.27 -7.21 11.16
C GLU A 194 2.71 -7.75 11.28
N PRO A 195 3.38 -8.05 10.15
CA PRO A 195 4.65 -8.78 10.13
C PRO A 195 5.85 -7.98 10.66
N PHE A 196 5.70 -6.68 10.93
CA PHE A 196 6.79 -5.81 11.38
C PHE A 196 6.54 -5.16 12.75
N SER A 197 5.43 -5.52 13.41
CA SER A 197 4.97 -4.93 14.66
C SER A 197 5.93 -5.07 15.84
N ALA A 198 6.69 -6.17 15.93
CA ALA A 198 7.64 -6.43 17.02
C ALA A 198 9.10 -6.17 16.63
N LEU A 199 9.34 -5.52 15.49
CA LEU A 199 10.68 -5.19 14.99
C LEU A 199 11.11 -3.79 15.42
N ASP A 200 12.40 -3.62 15.64
CA ASP A 200 13.02 -2.31 15.82
C ASP A 200 12.93 -1.47 14.52
N PRO A 201 13.00 -0.13 14.61
CA PRO A 201 12.79 0.74 13.45
C PRO A 201 13.78 0.52 12.29
N LEU A 202 15.03 0.16 12.55
CA LEU A 202 16.05 0.00 11.50
C LEU A 202 15.81 -1.29 10.70
N ILE A 203 15.62 -2.40 11.40
CA ILE A 203 15.32 -3.69 10.77
C ILE A 203 13.95 -3.66 10.10
N ARG A 204 12.97 -2.97 10.69
CA ARG A 204 11.67 -2.72 10.05
C ARG A 204 11.84 -2.01 8.71
N ALA A 205 12.56 -0.90 8.68
CA ALA A 205 12.80 -0.15 7.44
C ALA A 205 13.49 -1.00 6.38
N GLN A 206 14.53 -1.74 6.76
CA GLN A 206 15.25 -2.65 5.86
C GLN A 206 14.30 -3.70 5.26
N LEU A 207 13.51 -4.40 6.07
CA LEU A 207 12.62 -5.46 5.57
C LEU A 207 11.44 -4.93 4.75
N GLN A 208 11.00 -3.70 5.02
CA GLN A 208 10.05 -3.01 4.15
C GLN A 208 10.64 -2.74 2.77
N ASP A 209 11.91 -2.32 2.70
CA ASP A 209 12.60 -2.07 1.44
C ASP A 209 12.79 -3.38 0.65
N GLU A 210 13.18 -4.46 1.33
CA GLU A 210 13.26 -5.81 0.74
C GLU A 210 11.91 -6.29 0.19
N LEU A 211 10.81 -5.99 0.88
CA LEU A 211 9.46 -6.36 0.43
C LEU A 211 9.05 -5.59 -0.83
N ILE A 212 9.43 -4.31 -0.91
CA ILE A 212 9.25 -3.49 -2.12
C ILE A 212 10.09 -4.06 -3.27
N GLU A 213 11.35 -4.41 -3.02
CA GLU A 213 12.23 -5.02 -4.03
C GLU A 213 11.69 -6.36 -4.53
N LEU A 214 11.22 -7.22 -3.62
CA LEU A 214 10.58 -8.51 -3.96
C LEU A 214 9.36 -8.31 -4.86
N GLN A 215 8.49 -7.34 -4.54
CA GLN A 215 7.34 -7.04 -5.38
C GLN A 215 7.77 -6.52 -6.76
N HIS A 216 8.78 -5.65 -6.85
CA HIS A 216 9.25 -5.10 -8.12
C HIS A 216 9.93 -6.14 -9.01
N GLN A 217 10.74 -7.02 -8.44
CA GLN A 217 11.52 -8.00 -9.20
C GLN A 217 10.68 -9.22 -9.60
N LEU A 218 9.82 -9.69 -8.70
CA LEU A 218 9.10 -10.98 -8.85
C LEU A 218 7.60 -10.81 -9.10
N ASN A 219 7.09 -9.57 -9.13
CA ASN A 219 5.68 -9.25 -9.36
C ASN A 219 4.72 -10.01 -8.42
N LYS A 220 5.16 -10.22 -7.16
CA LYS A 220 4.37 -10.90 -6.13
C LYS A 220 3.21 -10.01 -5.69
N THR A 221 2.08 -10.64 -5.39
CA THR A 221 0.91 -9.95 -4.86
C THR A 221 0.92 -10.03 -3.34
N ILE A 222 0.73 -8.90 -2.66
CA ILE A 222 0.86 -8.84 -1.20
C ILE A 222 -0.40 -8.23 -0.60
N ILE A 223 -1.01 -8.93 0.35
CA ILE A 223 -2.04 -8.36 1.23
C ILE A 223 -1.46 -8.22 2.62
N PHE A 224 -1.26 -6.98 3.03
CA PHE A 224 -0.51 -6.60 4.21
C PHE A 224 -1.43 -5.98 5.24
N VAL A 225 -1.40 -6.41 6.50
CA VAL A 225 -2.17 -5.80 7.58
C VAL A 225 -1.25 -4.91 8.41
N SER A 226 -1.65 -3.65 8.59
CA SER A 226 -0.98 -2.71 9.48
C SER A 226 -1.97 -1.92 10.34
N HIS A 227 -1.43 -1.32 11.40
CA HIS A 227 -2.06 -0.24 12.15
C HIS A 227 -1.32 1.11 11.97
N ASP A 228 -0.17 1.10 11.27
CA ASP A 228 0.67 2.27 11.02
C ASP A 228 0.40 2.79 9.60
N LEU A 229 -0.01 4.07 9.52
CA LEU A 229 -0.31 4.70 8.24
C LEU A 229 0.95 4.97 7.43
N ASP A 230 2.07 5.33 8.05
CA ASP A 230 3.31 5.59 7.32
C ASP A 230 3.83 4.31 6.64
N GLU A 231 3.63 3.15 7.28
CA GLU A 231 3.91 1.85 6.69
C GLU A 231 2.98 1.54 5.51
N ALA A 232 1.68 1.80 5.65
CA ALA A 232 0.73 1.58 4.58
C ALA A 232 1.00 2.46 3.36
N LEU A 233 1.44 3.70 3.58
CA LEU A 233 1.77 4.66 2.53
C LEU A 233 3.10 4.34 1.85
N LYS A 234 4.07 3.82 2.60
CA LYS A 234 5.36 3.39 2.05
C LYS A 234 5.21 2.14 1.17
N LEU A 235 4.44 1.15 1.63
CA LEU A 235 4.35 -0.16 0.99
C LEU A 235 3.18 -0.26 -0.01
N GLY A 236 2.04 0.33 0.31
CA GLY A 236 0.77 0.04 -0.34
C GLY A 236 0.58 0.75 -1.67
N SER A 237 0.31 -0.01 -2.73
CA SER A 237 -0.27 0.53 -3.96
C SER A 237 -1.77 0.77 -3.83
N LYS A 238 -2.43 0.02 -2.94
CA LYS A 238 -3.83 0.22 -2.52
C LYS A 238 -3.93 0.11 -1.01
N ILE A 239 -4.80 0.91 -0.41
CA ILE A 239 -5.07 0.91 1.03
C ILE A 239 -6.57 0.71 1.25
N ALA A 240 -6.93 -0.22 2.12
CA ALA A 240 -8.30 -0.43 2.61
C ALA A 240 -8.35 -0.10 4.10
N ILE A 241 -9.05 0.97 4.47
CA ILE A 241 -9.28 1.34 5.87
C ILE A 241 -10.53 0.63 6.37
N MET A 242 -10.39 -0.08 7.50
CA MET A 242 -11.46 -0.86 8.11
C MET A 242 -11.82 -0.34 9.50
N GLU A 243 -13.12 -0.21 9.76
CA GLU A 243 -13.69 0.09 11.07
C GLU A 243 -14.81 -0.90 11.38
N SER A 244 -14.82 -1.45 12.59
CA SER A 244 -15.94 -2.28 13.09
C SER A 244 -16.38 -3.43 12.16
N GLY A 245 -15.45 -4.02 11.41
CA GLY A 245 -15.69 -5.11 10.46
C GLY A 245 -16.03 -4.67 9.04
N LYS A 246 -16.16 -3.37 8.76
CA LYS A 246 -16.50 -2.82 7.44
C LYS A 246 -15.29 -2.15 6.81
N ILE A 247 -15.21 -2.19 5.49
CA ILE A 247 -14.29 -1.33 4.73
C ILE A 247 -14.96 0.03 4.61
N ILE A 248 -14.34 1.06 5.16
CA ILE A 248 -14.82 2.44 5.12
C ILE A 248 -14.37 3.13 3.85
N GLN A 249 -13.09 2.98 3.51
CA GLN A 249 -12.52 3.53 2.29
C GLN A 249 -11.49 2.57 1.70
N TYR A 250 -11.49 2.44 0.38
CA TYR A 250 -10.53 1.62 -0.37
C TYR A 250 -10.08 2.38 -1.62
N GLY A 251 -8.77 2.55 -1.78
CA GLY A 251 -8.23 3.33 -2.90
C GLY A 251 -6.72 3.46 -2.89
N GLU A 252 -6.23 4.38 -3.70
CA GLU A 252 -4.80 4.70 -3.76
C GLU A 252 -4.40 5.56 -2.57
N PRO A 253 -3.15 5.44 -2.06
CA PRO A 253 -2.62 6.26 -0.97
C PRO A 253 -2.96 7.74 -1.08
N GLU A 254 -2.77 8.31 -2.28
CA GLU A 254 -3.06 9.73 -2.56
C GLU A 254 -4.53 10.09 -2.38
N THR A 255 -5.45 9.19 -2.74
CA THR A 255 -6.90 9.41 -2.59
C THR A 255 -7.31 9.34 -1.14
N ILE A 256 -6.76 8.37 -0.38
CA ILE A 256 -7.01 8.23 1.05
C ILE A 256 -6.59 9.51 1.79
N VAL A 257 -5.43 10.07 1.46
CA VAL A 257 -4.94 11.30 2.08
C VAL A 257 -5.72 12.52 1.56
N LEU A 258 -5.89 12.71 0.26
CA LEU A 258 -6.48 13.97 -0.22
C LEU A 258 -8.01 14.06 -0.07
N LYS A 259 -8.69 12.91 0.03
CA LYS A 259 -10.15 12.82 0.07
C LYS A 259 -10.58 11.74 1.05
N PRO A 260 -10.39 11.96 2.37
CA PRO A 260 -10.92 11.06 3.38
C PRO A 260 -12.45 10.95 3.23
N GLU A 261 -12.99 9.73 3.30
CA GLU A 261 -14.43 9.47 3.11
C GLU A 261 -15.27 10.00 4.29
N ASP A 262 -14.74 9.90 5.51
CA ASP A 262 -15.39 10.34 6.73
C ASP A 262 -14.39 10.87 7.77
N GLN A 263 -14.91 11.32 8.92
CA GLN A 263 -14.10 11.82 10.03
C GLN A 263 -13.12 10.76 10.56
N TYR A 264 -13.52 9.49 10.55
CA TYR A 264 -12.66 8.41 11.02
C TYR A 264 -11.41 8.32 10.14
N VAL A 265 -11.56 8.33 8.82
CA VAL A 265 -10.41 8.34 7.92
C VAL A 265 -9.60 9.64 8.04
N GLU A 266 -10.26 10.79 8.18
CA GLU A 266 -9.58 12.08 8.39
C GLU A 266 -8.67 12.07 9.62
N ASP A 267 -9.16 11.54 10.75
CA ASP A 267 -8.40 11.43 11.99
C ASP A 267 -7.16 10.52 11.84
N PHE A 268 -7.26 9.47 11.01
CA PHE A 268 -6.13 8.59 10.67
C PHE A 268 -5.05 9.33 9.88
N VAL A 269 -5.43 10.10 8.85
CA VAL A 269 -4.50 10.78 7.96
C VAL A 269 -3.92 12.07 8.54
N ALA A 270 -4.58 12.67 9.54
CA ALA A 270 -4.18 13.94 10.16
C ALA A 270 -2.74 13.95 10.71
N HIS A 271 -2.19 12.79 11.08
CA HIS A 271 -0.87 12.66 11.68
C HIS A 271 0.24 12.26 10.69
N THR A 272 -0.09 12.06 9.42
CA THR A 272 0.85 11.64 8.39
C THR A 272 1.63 12.81 7.80
N ASN A 273 2.88 12.56 7.42
CA ASN A 273 3.67 13.51 6.64
C ASN A 273 3.32 13.43 5.14
N PRO A 274 2.66 14.45 4.56
CA PRO A 274 2.22 14.42 3.16
C PRO A 274 3.39 14.38 2.15
N LEU A 275 4.61 14.74 2.58
CA LEU A 275 5.81 14.77 1.73
C LEU A 275 6.16 13.41 1.12
N ASN A 276 5.77 12.32 1.78
CA ASN A 276 6.12 10.96 1.37
C ASN A 276 5.04 10.31 0.52
N VAL A 277 3.86 10.94 0.40
CA VAL A 277 2.68 10.35 -0.26
C VAL A 277 2.34 11.11 -1.53
N LEU A 278 2.32 12.44 -1.44
CA LEU A 278 1.70 13.25 -2.48
C LEU A 278 2.63 13.39 -3.67
N ARG A 279 2.04 13.24 -4.86
CA ARG A 279 2.72 13.42 -6.15
C ARG A 279 2.28 14.70 -6.83
N GLY A 280 3.09 15.16 -7.77
CA GLY A 280 2.86 16.38 -8.52
C GLY A 280 1.46 16.46 -9.14
N GLN A 281 1.00 15.39 -9.79
CA GLN A 281 -0.33 15.32 -10.42
C GLN A 281 -1.50 15.60 -9.47
N SER A 282 -1.32 15.24 -8.20
CA SER A 282 -2.36 15.31 -7.17
C SER A 282 -2.32 16.64 -6.41
N LEU A 283 -1.21 17.37 -6.49
CA LEU A 283 -0.99 18.68 -5.88
C LEU A 283 -1.16 19.84 -6.86
N MET A 284 -0.96 19.63 -8.15
CA MET A 284 -0.86 20.72 -9.12
C MET A 284 -2.16 21.51 -9.23
N THR A 285 -2.02 22.83 -9.39
CA THR A 285 -3.08 23.62 -10.00
C THR A 285 -3.11 23.30 -11.50
N ARG A 286 -4.25 22.79 -11.97
CA ARG A 286 -4.40 22.35 -13.37
C ARG A 286 -4.32 23.54 -14.32
N LEU A 287 -3.82 23.30 -15.54
CA LEU A 287 -3.75 24.34 -16.58
C LEU A 287 -5.10 25.04 -16.81
N SER A 288 -6.22 24.31 -16.73
CA SER A 288 -7.58 24.84 -16.87
C SER A 288 -8.00 25.84 -15.78
N GLU A 289 -7.33 25.82 -14.62
CA GLU A 289 -7.62 26.68 -13.47
C GLU A 289 -6.69 27.90 -13.41
N LEU A 290 -5.65 27.93 -14.25
CA LEU A 290 -4.69 29.03 -14.27
C LEU A 290 -5.28 30.25 -14.98
N LYS A 291 -5.04 31.42 -14.38
CA LYS A 291 -5.40 32.70 -14.99
C LYS A 291 -4.56 32.93 -16.25
N THR A 292 -5.19 33.53 -17.26
CA THR A 292 -4.53 33.89 -18.52
C THR A 292 -4.71 35.38 -18.81
N ALA A 293 -3.68 36.02 -19.36
CA ALA A 293 -3.72 37.39 -19.90
C ALA A 293 -3.01 37.41 -21.25
N ASP A 294 -3.61 38.05 -22.26
CA ASP A 294 -3.05 38.18 -23.62
C ASP A 294 -2.51 36.86 -24.22
N GLN A 295 -3.29 35.77 -24.08
CA GLN A 295 -2.93 34.42 -24.52
C GLN A 295 -1.68 33.83 -23.84
N LYS A 296 -1.26 34.40 -22.70
CA LYS A 296 -0.20 33.86 -21.84
C LYS A 296 -0.79 33.39 -20.51
N VAL A 297 -0.26 32.29 -20.00
CA VAL A 297 -0.59 31.77 -18.66
C VAL A 297 0.18 32.59 -17.63
N ILE A 298 -0.51 33.08 -16.60
CA ILE A 298 0.11 33.84 -15.51
C ILE A 298 0.70 32.86 -14.50
N LEU A 299 2.03 32.84 -14.38
CA LEU A 299 2.72 32.01 -13.38
C LEU A 299 2.85 32.72 -12.03
N LYS A 300 3.23 34.01 -12.07
CA LYS A 300 3.30 34.89 -10.90
C LYS A 300 2.94 36.32 -11.30
N GLU A 301 1.80 36.80 -10.80
CA GLU A 301 1.28 38.14 -11.12
C GLU A 301 2.19 39.25 -10.56
N TYR A 302 2.59 39.17 -9.29
CA TYR A 302 3.43 40.18 -8.63
C TYR A 302 4.87 40.27 -9.16
N GLU A 303 5.37 39.20 -9.79
CA GLU A 303 6.72 39.15 -10.35
C GLU A 303 6.72 39.30 -11.88
N ASP A 304 5.57 39.59 -12.49
CA ASP A 304 5.38 39.75 -13.93
C ASP A 304 5.93 38.55 -14.74
N THR A 305 5.61 37.34 -14.26
CA THR A 305 6.08 36.07 -14.85
C THR A 305 4.97 35.38 -15.62
N TYR A 306 5.16 35.22 -16.93
CA TYR A 306 4.19 34.63 -17.85
C TYR A 306 4.79 33.50 -18.65
N LEU A 307 3.94 32.54 -18.99
CA LEU A 307 4.24 31.43 -19.86
C LEU A 307 3.43 31.54 -21.15
N LYS A 308 4.10 31.33 -22.29
CA LYS A 308 3.47 31.20 -23.59
C LYS A 308 3.47 29.74 -24.02
N LEU A 309 2.30 29.22 -24.38
CA LEU A 309 2.15 27.89 -24.96
C LEU A 309 2.19 27.95 -26.49
N ALA A 310 2.69 26.88 -27.11
CA ALA A 310 2.54 26.63 -28.53
C ALA A 310 1.13 26.05 -28.83
N PHE A 311 0.77 25.97 -30.11
CA PHE A 311 -0.54 25.46 -30.55
C PHE A 311 -0.79 24.00 -30.15
N ASP A 312 0.27 23.21 -29.97
CA ASP A 312 0.21 21.80 -29.55
C ASP A 312 0.15 21.62 -28.02
N GLY A 313 0.07 22.72 -27.25
CA GLY A 313 0.05 22.71 -25.79
C GLY A 313 1.44 22.57 -25.14
N SER A 314 2.52 22.56 -25.92
CA SER A 314 3.88 22.56 -25.39
C SER A 314 4.33 23.95 -24.93
N ILE A 315 5.34 23.99 -24.06
CA ILE A 315 5.87 25.24 -23.51
C ILE A 315 6.77 25.91 -24.57
N ALA A 316 6.34 27.06 -25.10
CA ALA A 316 7.10 27.80 -26.09
C ALA A 316 8.13 28.74 -25.45
N GLN A 317 7.72 29.50 -24.43
CA GLN A 317 8.59 30.48 -23.77
C GLN A 317 8.07 30.81 -22.37
N VAL A 318 8.97 31.08 -21.43
CA VAL A 318 8.65 31.72 -20.15
C VAL A 318 9.41 33.03 -20.04
N THR A 319 8.72 34.09 -19.61
CA THR A 319 9.29 35.43 -19.46
C THR A 319 8.99 35.99 -18.08
N ARG A 320 9.93 36.72 -17.49
CA ARG A 320 9.77 37.50 -16.27
C ARG A 320 10.22 38.93 -16.53
N GLN A 321 9.34 39.92 -16.30
CA GLN A 321 9.61 41.32 -16.64
C GLN A 321 10.09 41.44 -18.11
N GLU A 322 9.38 40.77 -19.01
CA GLU A 322 9.68 40.64 -20.44
C GLU A 322 11.00 39.95 -20.83
N LYS A 323 11.84 39.53 -19.86
CA LYS A 323 13.09 38.81 -20.13
C LYS A 323 12.85 37.30 -20.14
N PRO A 324 13.41 36.55 -21.11
CA PRO A 324 13.27 35.10 -21.16
C PRO A 324 13.94 34.44 -19.96
N LEU A 325 13.26 33.48 -19.34
CA LEU A 325 13.83 32.60 -18.32
C LEU A 325 14.34 31.32 -18.97
N LYS A 326 15.42 30.78 -18.43
CA LYS A 326 15.93 29.45 -18.81
C LYS A 326 14.93 28.39 -18.39
N ILE A 327 14.63 27.45 -19.29
CA ILE A 327 13.78 26.29 -19.00
C ILE A 327 14.68 25.06 -18.90
N THR A 328 14.64 24.39 -17.76
CA THR A 328 15.40 23.17 -17.48
C THR A 328 14.42 22.01 -17.36
N ARG A 329 14.62 20.94 -18.12
CA ARG A 329 13.88 19.68 -17.93
C ARG A 329 14.61 18.82 -16.91
N TRP A 330 13.88 18.28 -15.95
CA TRP A 330 14.43 17.47 -14.87
C TRP A 330 13.64 16.18 -14.72
N GLN A 331 14.32 15.07 -14.41
CA GLN A 331 13.73 13.76 -14.17
C GLN A 331 14.36 13.11 -12.93
N SER A 332 13.52 12.62 -12.01
CA SER A 332 13.96 12.04 -10.72
C SER A 332 14.96 10.89 -10.86
N SER A 333 14.88 10.10 -11.93
CA SER A 333 15.75 8.94 -12.12
C SER A 333 17.14 9.27 -12.69
N ARG A 334 17.37 10.50 -13.16
CA ARG A 334 18.53 10.84 -13.99
C ARG A 334 19.28 12.07 -13.53
N ASP A 335 18.57 13.08 -13.07
CA ASP A 335 19.12 14.43 -12.93
C ASP A 335 19.38 14.79 -11.46
N ASP A 336 20.53 15.42 -11.21
CA ASP A 336 20.88 15.93 -9.89
C ASP A 336 20.28 17.32 -9.67
N PHE A 337 19.74 17.56 -8.49
CA PHE A 337 19.29 18.87 -8.03
C PHE A 337 20.38 19.95 -8.09
N THR A 338 21.67 19.61 -8.06
CA THR A 338 22.79 20.59 -8.13
C THR A 338 22.88 21.31 -9.46
N ALA A 339 22.31 20.75 -10.53
CA ALA A 339 22.27 21.36 -11.85
C ALA A 339 21.20 22.46 -12.00
N ILE A 340 20.35 22.66 -11.00
CA ILE A 340 19.25 23.64 -11.04
C ILE A 340 19.78 25.04 -10.76
N GLU A 341 19.72 25.89 -11.78
CA GLU A 341 20.09 27.31 -11.68
C GLU A 341 19.01 28.11 -10.94
N PRO A 342 19.39 29.05 -10.05
CA PRO A 342 18.45 30.01 -9.48
C PRO A 342 17.75 30.81 -10.59
N ASP A 343 16.48 31.13 -10.37
CA ASP A 343 15.63 31.86 -11.32
C ASP A 343 15.42 31.16 -12.67
N SER A 344 15.63 29.84 -12.75
CA SER A 344 15.22 29.02 -13.89
C SER A 344 13.83 28.41 -13.69
N ILE A 345 13.13 28.07 -14.77
CA ILE A 345 11.88 27.31 -14.73
C ILE A 345 12.22 25.84 -14.88
N VAL A 346 11.73 25.01 -13.96
CA VAL A 346 11.91 23.57 -14.04
C VAL A 346 10.64 22.91 -14.56
N VAL A 347 10.79 22.03 -15.55
CA VAL A 347 9.72 21.22 -16.13
C VAL A 347 10.02 19.75 -15.82
N THR A 348 9.05 19.05 -15.25
CA THR A 348 9.18 17.64 -14.83
C THR A 348 7.91 16.85 -15.14
N ASP A 349 7.93 15.55 -14.87
CA ASP A 349 6.80 14.65 -15.05
C ASP A 349 5.73 14.79 -13.97
N LEU A 350 4.54 14.26 -14.26
CA LEU A 350 3.38 14.24 -13.36
C LEU A 350 3.59 13.44 -12.07
N ALA A 351 4.48 12.44 -12.10
CA ALA A 351 4.65 11.47 -11.02
C ALA A 351 5.70 11.89 -9.97
N ILE A 352 6.34 13.06 -10.16
CA ILE A 352 7.32 13.63 -9.23
C ILE A 352 6.79 13.64 -7.79
N THR A 353 7.65 13.29 -6.84
CA THR A 353 7.30 13.33 -5.42
C THR A 353 7.18 14.77 -4.92
N MET A 354 6.31 15.02 -3.93
CA MET A 354 6.21 16.34 -3.29
C MET A 354 7.56 16.82 -2.74
N ARG A 355 8.36 15.90 -2.18
CA ARG A 355 9.69 16.20 -1.66
C ARG A 355 10.64 16.72 -2.74
N ASP A 356 10.73 16.01 -3.87
CA ASP A 356 11.59 16.43 -4.97
C ASP A 356 11.09 17.74 -5.60
N ALA A 357 9.77 17.88 -5.76
CA ALA A 357 9.17 19.10 -6.29
C ALA A 357 9.44 20.31 -5.38
N LEU A 358 9.43 20.12 -4.05
CA LEU A 358 9.82 21.15 -3.09
C LEU A 358 11.29 21.51 -3.20
N GLU A 359 12.18 20.53 -3.38
CA GLU A 359 13.62 20.78 -3.57
C GLU A 359 13.88 21.56 -4.87
N LEU A 360 13.21 21.18 -5.97
CA LEU A 360 13.25 21.92 -7.23
C LEU A 360 12.74 23.36 -7.05
N ARG A 361 11.61 23.53 -6.35
CA ARG A 361 11.02 24.84 -6.05
C ARG A 361 11.94 25.70 -5.19
N TYR A 362 12.60 25.11 -4.19
CA TYR A 362 13.53 25.75 -3.28
C TYR A 362 14.76 26.28 -4.03
N ARG A 363 15.35 25.46 -4.92
CA ARG A 363 16.54 25.85 -5.70
C ARG A 363 16.24 26.82 -6.82
N SER A 364 15.22 26.53 -7.62
CA SER A 364 14.85 27.33 -8.80
C SER A 364 14.25 28.70 -8.42
N ARG A 365 13.62 28.79 -7.24
CA ARG A 365 12.83 29.96 -6.80
C ARG A 365 11.62 30.31 -7.70
N GLN A 366 11.31 29.45 -8.66
CA GLN A 366 10.20 29.61 -9.59
C GLN A 366 9.21 28.44 -9.47
N PRO A 367 7.95 28.60 -9.91
CA PRO A 367 6.99 27.49 -9.92
C PRO A 367 7.52 26.33 -10.76
N VAL A 368 7.25 25.11 -10.31
CA VAL A 368 7.62 23.90 -11.06
C VAL A 368 6.47 23.58 -12.00
N ILE A 369 6.78 23.36 -13.27
CA ILE A 369 5.77 23.01 -14.29
C ILE A 369 5.73 21.50 -14.44
N LEU A 370 4.53 20.94 -14.42
CA LEU A 370 4.33 19.53 -14.70
C LEU A 370 3.87 19.34 -16.15
N SER A 371 4.46 18.36 -16.81
CA SER A 371 4.18 18.04 -18.21
C SER A 371 3.97 16.55 -18.43
N ASP A 372 3.13 16.23 -19.41
CA ASP A 372 2.94 14.87 -19.92
C ASP A 372 3.10 14.88 -21.44
N GLY A 373 3.93 13.99 -21.98
CA GLY A 373 4.25 13.98 -23.42
C GLY A 373 4.79 15.31 -23.97
N GLY A 374 5.34 16.18 -23.13
CA GLY A 374 5.79 17.54 -23.50
C GLY A 374 4.70 18.62 -23.48
N GLN A 375 3.44 18.24 -23.23
CA GLN A 375 2.33 19.16 -23.02
C GLN A 375 2.27 19.62 -21.55
N MET A 376 1.97 20.89 -21.32
CA MET A 376 1.81 21.42 -19.98
C MET A 376 0.48 20.95 -19.37
N MET A 377 0.54 20.34 -18.18
CA MET A 377 -0.63 19.85 -17.47
C MET A 377 -1.04 20.74 -16.29
N GLY A 378 -0.07 21.36 -15.64
CA GLY A 378 -0.30 22.22 -14.49
C GLY A 378 1.00 22.77 -13.90
N ILE A 379 0.87 23.45 -12.76
CA ILE A 379 2.01 24.00 -12.03
C ILE A 379 1.92 23.68 -10.53
N LEU A 380 3.08 23.67 -9.88
CA LEU A 380 3.24 23.61 -8.45
C LEU A 380 3.85 24.93 -7.94
N ARG A 381 3.14 25.57 -7.02
CA ARG A 381 3.48 26.84 -6.35
C ARG A 381 3.56 26.62 -4.84
N ASP A 382 4.07 27.62 -4.15
CA ASP A 382 4.16 27.61 -2.67
C ASP A 382 2.81 27.36 -2.03
N GLN A 383 1.74 27.92 -2.59
CA GLN A 383 0.39 27.70 -2.10
C GLN A 383 -0.01 26.22 -2.17
N ASP A 384 0.30 25.52 -3.26
CA ASP A 384 -0.02 24.11 -3.44
C ASP A 384 0.72 23.27 -2.36
N PHE A 385 2.00 23.55 -2.14
CA PHE A 385 2.78 22.86 -1.10
C PHE A 385 2.34 23.19 0.32
N TYR A 386 2.03 24.46 0.62
CA TYR A 386 1.59 24.88 1.95
C TYR A 386 0.19 24.36 2.27
N HIS A 387 -0.72 24.31 1.30
CA HIS A 387 -2.03 23.68 1.49
C HIS A 387 -1.87 22.20 1.85
N ALA A 388 -0.98 21.49 1.16
CA ALA A 388 -0.67 20.11 1.48
C ALA A 388 -0.07 19.93 2.89
N LEU A 389 0.95 20.72 3.24
CA LEU A 389 1.61 20.64 4.55
C LEU A 389 0.68 21.03 5.72
N LEU A 390 -0.25 21.95 5.51
CA LEU A 390 -1.24 22.34 6.51
C LEU A 390 -2.42 21.38 6.59
N GLY A 391 -2.46 20.33 5.77
CA GLY A 391 -3.63 19.46 5.66
C GLY A 391 -4.87 20.20 5.15
N LYS A 392 -4.73 21.36 4.52
CA LYS A 392 -5.88 22.13 4.02
C LYS A 392 -6.47 21.57 2.73
N HIS A 393 -5.99 20.42 2.27
CA HIS A 393 -6.72 19.58 1.31
C HIS A 393 -7.84 18.76 1.98
N PHE A 394 -7.78 18.52 3.29
CA PHE A 394 -8.73 17.68 4.04
C PHE A 394 -10.11 18.35 4.25
N GLY A 395 -10.23 19.65 3.99
CA GLY A 395 -11.49 20.38 4.14
C GLY A 395 -12.26 20.50 2.82
N HIS A 396 -13.49 19.98 2.79
CA HIS A 396 -14.51 20.50 1.88
C HIS A 396 -14.49 22.04 1.93
N CYS A 397 -14.39 22.67 0.76
CA CYS A 397 -14.85 24.05 0.62
C CYS A 397 -16.34 24.04 1.00
N ALA A 398 -16.64 24.48 2.21
CA ALA A 398 -17.96 24.98 2.58
C ALA A 398 -18.14 26.38 2.00
#